data_AF-A0A9P5HQB9-F1
#
_entry.id   AF-A0A9P5HQB9-F1
#
_cell.length_a   1.000
_cell.length_b   1.000
_cell.length_c   1.000
_cell.angle_alpha   90.00
_cell.angle_beta   90.00
_cell.angle_gamma   90.00
#
_symmetry.space_group_name_H-M   'P 1'
#
loop_
_entity.id
_entity.type
_entity.pdbx_description
1 polymer ?
#
loop_
_entity_poly.entity_id
_entity_poly.type
_entity_poly.pdbx_seq_one_letter_code
_entity_poly.pdbx_strand_id
1 'polypeptide(L)'
;MAPVTNLTPVHFFSHGSTMMLGEQSDSATYWKKCGDEALANGIKHVVMMGAHWATLGNEIEVASNPTPGKSPVAYVHPSNTYHTS
;
A
#
# COMPACT_ATOMS: atom_id res chain seq x y z
N MET A 1 -1.06 -31.47 -16.82
CA MET A 1 -0.78 -30.05 -16.53
C MET A 1 -1.77 -29.62 -15.45
N ALA A 2 -1.31 -29.27 -14.25
CA ALA A 2 -2.19 -28.68 -13.24
C ALA A 2 -2.68 -27.30 -13.72
N PRO A 3 -3.90 -26.85 -13.36
CA PRO A 3 -4.36 -25.53 -13.76
C PRO A 3 -3.43 -24.48 -13.19
N VAL A 4 -2.97 -23.53 -14.01
CA VAL A 4 -2.30 -22.34 -13.52
C VAL A 4 -3.36 -21.54 -12.78
N THR A 5 -3.41 -21.67 -11.46
CA THR A 5 -4.26 -20.83 -10.63
C THR A 5 -3.66 -19.43 -10.69
N ASN A 6 -4.35 -18.49 -11.35
CA ASN A 6 -4.08 -17.06 -11.26
C ASN A 6 -4.36 -16.61 -9.81
N LEU A 7 -3.47 -16.98 -8.89
CA LEU A 7 -3.56 -16.55 -7.50
C LEU A 7 -3.39 -15.03 -7.47
N THR A 8 -4.29 -14.37 -6.75
CA THR A 8 -4.15 -12.95 -6.46
C THR A 8 -2.80 -12.71 -5.78
N PRO A 9 -1.97 -11.78 -6.27
CA PRO A 9 -0.65 -11.56 -5.68
C PRO A 9 -0.78 -11.14 -4.22
N VAL A 10 -0.02 -11.80 -3.35
CA VAL A 10 0.09 -11.47 -1.92
C VAL A 10 1.51 -11.00 -1.68
N HIS A 11 1.63 -9.77 -1.19
CA HIS A 11 2.91 -9.19 -0.80
C HIS A 11 2.96 -9.02 0.71
N PHE A 12 4.13 -9.29 1.29
CA PHE A 12 4.43 -8.99 2.68
C PHE A 12 5.51 -7.91 2.71
N PHE A 13 5.19 -6.79 3.33
CA PHE A 13 6.06 -5.63 3.36
C PHE A 13 6.46 -5.29 4.80
N SER A 14 7.63 -4.69 4.99
CA SER A 14 7.91 -4.00 6.25
C SER A 14 6.97 -2.80 6.38
N HIS A 15 6.50 -2.46 7.58
CA HIS A 15 5.56 -1.35 7.77
C HIS A 15 6.14 0.02 7.30
N GLY A 16 7.48 0.11 7.20
CA GLY A 16 8.17 1.31 6.79
C GLY A 16 8.10 2.42 7.84
N SER A 17 8.58 3.60 7.48
CA SER A 17 8.31 4.83 8.24
C SER A 17 7.79 5.89 7.27
N THR A 18 7.24 6.97 7.81
CA THR A 18 6.77 8.10 7.00
C THR A 18 7.87 8.69 6.10
N MET A 19 9.14 8.50 6.45
CA MET A 19 10.29 8.92 5.64
C MET A 19 10.34 8.23 4.27
N MET A 20 9.74 7.05 4.11
CA MET A 20 9.66 6.39 2.80
C MET A 20 8.85 7.18 1.76
N LEU A 21 8.05 8.17 2.19
CA LEU A 21 7.36 9.09 1.29
C LEU A 21 8.20 10.33 0.93
N GLY A 22 9.17 10.68 1.78
CA GLY A 22 10.00 11.87 1.61
C GLY A 22 11.35 11.60 0.96
N GLU A 23 11.85 10.36 1.10
CA GLU A 23 13.22 9.97 0.74
C GLU A 23 13.21 8.74 -0.18
N GLN A 24 14.18 8.70 -1.09
CA GLN A 24 14.39 7.53 -1.94
C GLN A 24 14.85 6.33 -1.12
N SER A 25 14.25 5.18 -1.37
CA SER A 25 14.65 3.91 -0.75
C SER A 25 14.30 2.72 -1.63
N ASP A 26 15.05 1.63 -1.47
CA ASP A 26 14.78 0.36 -2.16
C ASP A 26 13.40 -0.19 -1.80
N SER A 27 12.99 -0.03 -0.54
CA SER A 27 11.65 -0.40 -0.08
C SER A 27 10.55 0.37 -0.82
N ALA A 28 10.69 1.70 -0.95
CA ALA A 28 9.71 2.51 -1.68
C ALA A 28 9.65 2.15 -3.17
N THR A 29 10.82 1.88 -3.77
CA THR A 29 10.92 1.42 -5.16
C THR A 29 10.19 0.09 -5.38
N TYR A 30 10.38 -0.87 -4.47
CA TYR A 30 9.70 -2.16 -4.54
C TYR A 30 8.18 -2.03 -4.37
N TRP A 31 7.71 -1.23 -3.40
CA TRP A 31 6.29 -0.96 -3.20
C TRP A 31 5.64 -0.34 -4.45
N LYS A 32 6.33 0.61 -5.09
CA LYS A 32 5.85 1.21 -6.35
C LYS A 32 5.70 0.16 -7.44
N LYS A 33 6.68 -0.73 -7.60
CA LYS A 33 6.61 -1.82 -8.59
C LYS A 33 5.36 -2.70 -8.39
N CYS A 34 5.05 -3.10 -7.16
CA CYS A 34 3.85 -3.89 -6.87
C CYS A 34 2.56 -3.12 -7.23
N GLY A 35 2.51 -1.82 -6.96
CA GLY A 35 1.39 -0.96 -7.35
C GLY A 35 1.25 -0.83 -8.88
N ASP A 36 2.36 -0.61 -9.60
CA ASP A 36 2.39 -0.53 -11.06
C ASP A 36 1.92 -1.84 -11.70
N GLU A 37 2.35 -2.99 -11.17
CA GLU A 37 1.91 -4.33 -11.62
C GLU A 37 0.41 -4.55 -11.38
N ALA A 38 -0.11 -4.13 -10.21
CA ALA A 38 -1.53 -4.22 -9.92
C ALA A 38 -2.38 -3.38 -10.91
N LEU A 39 -1.92 -2.17 -11.24
CA LEU A 39 -2.56 -1.32 -12.25
C LEU A 39 -2.52 -1.96 -13.64
N ALA A 40 -1.36 -2.48 -14.06
CA ALA A 40 -1.18 -3.14 -15.36
C ALA A 40 -2.07 -4.38 -15.52
N ASN A 41 -2.37 -5.08 -14.42
CA ASN A 41 -3.27 -6.23 -14.40
C ASN A 41 -4.75 -5.85 -14.19
N GLY A 42 -5.08 -4.55 -14.14
CA GLY A 42 -6.46 -4.08 -14.01
C GLY A 42 -7.11 -4.35 -12.66
N ILE A 43 -6.32 -4.56 -11.59
CA ILE A 43 -6.81 -4.77 -10.23
C ILE A 43 -7.64 -3.54 -9.79
N LYS A 44 -8.82 -3.79 -9.24
CA LYS A 44 -9.78 -2.73 -8.83
C LYS A 44 -9.78 -2.46 -7.33
N HIS A 45 -9.42 -3.46 -6.53
CA HIS A 45 -9.50 -3.40 -5.07
C HIS A 45 -8.28 -4.09 -4.46
N VAL A 46 -7.78 -3.53 -3.35
CA VAL A 46 -6.66 -4.07 -2.59
C VAL A 46 -7.10 -4.19 -1.14
N VAL A 47 -6.83 -5.34 -0.52
CA VAL A 47 -6.96 -5.51 0.93
C VAL A 47 -5.60 -5.23 1.56
N MET A 48 -5.52 -4.25 2.44
CA MET A 48 -4.31 -3.93 3.20
C MET A 48 -4.52 -4.32 4.67
N MET A 49 -3.62 -5.13 5.21
CA MET A 49 -3.63 -5.53 6.62
C MET A 49 -2.45 -4.86 7.33
N GLY A 50 -2.76 -3.95 8.26
CA GLY A 50 -1.74 -3.23 9.03
C GLY A 50 -1.20 -4.06 10.19
N ALA A 51 0.06 -3.84 10.56
CA ALA A 51 0.70 -4.49 11.70
C ALA A 51 0.31 -3.87 13.08
N HIS A 52 -0.28 -2.67 13.07
CA HIS A 52 -0.59 -1.88 14.27
C HIS A 52 -2.07 -1.49 14.37
N TRP A 53 -2.98 -2.28 13.80
CA TRP A 53 -4.39 -2.02 13.99
C TRP A 53 -4.78 -2.38 15.43
N ALA A 54 -4.83 -1.38 16.30
CA ALA A 54 -5.27 -1.56 17.67
C ALA A 54 -6.80 -1.61 17.69
N THR A 55 -7.35 -2.81 17.93
CA THR A 55 -8.77 -3.00 18.25
C THR A 55 -8.98 -2.89 19.76
N LEU A 56 -10.18 -2.50 20.20
CA LEU A 56 -10.50 -2.42 21.63
C LEU A 56 -10.74 -3.80 22.27
N GLY A 57 -11.02 -4.82 21.46
CA GLY A 57 -11.26 -6.21 21.87
C GLY A 57 -10.50 -7.24 21.03
N ASN A 58 -10.87 -8.51 21.17
CA ASN A 58 -10.32 -9.62 20.37
C ASN A 58 -11.10 -9.76 19.06
N GLU A 59 -10.88 -8.84 18.12
CA GLU A 59 -11.72 -8.66 16.94
C GLU A 59 -10.87 -8.34 15.70
N ILE A 60 -11.50 -8.46 14.52
CA ILE A 60 -10.97 -7.96 13.26
C ILE A 60 -11.88 -6.83 12.81
N GLU A 61 -11.34 -5.62 12.74
CA GLU A 61 -12.05 -4.47 12.21
C GLU A 61 -11.75 -4.29 10.72
N VAL A 62 -12.79 -3.99 9.94
CA VAL A 62 -12.69 -3.75 8.50
C VAL A 62 -13.29 -2.38 8.21
N ALA A 63 -12.50 -1.49 7.63
CA ALA A 63 -12.93 -0.17 7.20
C ALA A 63 -12.69 0.01 5.70
N SER A 64 -13.57 0.78 5.05
CA SER A 64 -13.37 1.22 3.67
C SER A 64 -13.73 2.69 3.52
N ASN A 65 -13.10 3.37 2.57
CA ASN A 65 -13.44 4.74 2.19
C ASN A 65 -13.72 4.75 0.68
N PRO A 66 -14.96 5.03 0.23
CA PRO A 66 -15.31 5.05 -1.19
C PRO A 66 -14.65 6.21 -1.96
N THR A 67 -14.17 7.23 -1.24
CA THR A 67 -13.48 8.40 -1.78
C THR A 67 -12.14 8.60 -1.07
N PRO A 68 -11.17 7.69 -1.27
CA PRO A 68 -9.89 7.76 -0.56
C PRO A 68 -9.08 8.98 -1.02
N GLY A 69 -8.70 9.83 -0.08
CA GLY A 69 -7.78 10.94 -0.28
C GLY A 69 -6.42 10.66 0.33
N LYS A 70 -5.40 11.42 -0.08
CA LYS A 70 -4.09 11.40 0.57
C LYS A 70 -4.17 12.25 1.83
N SER A 71 -3.86 11.67 2.98
CA SER A 71 -3.67 12.45 4.21
C SER A 71 -2.29 13.11 4.19
N PRO A 72 -2.16 14.37 4.61
CA PRO A 72 -0.86 14.98 4.80
C PRO A 72 -0.10 14.21 5.89
N VAL A 73 1.13 13.79 5.56
CA VAL A 73 2.00 13.10 6.51
C VAL A 73 2.99 14.11 7.06
N ALA A 74 3.09 14.18 8.39
CA ALA A 74 4.03 15.09 9.04
C ALA A 74 5.46 14.85 8.53
N TYR A 75 6.22 15.94 8.39
CA TYR A 75 7.63 15.94 7.95
C TYR A 75 7.91 15.56 6.49
N VAL A 76 6.88 15.41 5.65
CA VAL A 76 7.02 15.24 4.19
C VAL A 76 6.58 16.52 3.50
N HIS A 77 7.44 17.16 2.71
CA HIS A 77 7.06 18.34 1.95
C HIS A 77 5.96 17.97 0.95
N PRO A 78 4.90 18.79 0.76
CA PRO A 78 3.78 18.44 -0.12
C PRO A 78 4.21 18.07 -1.55
N SER A 79 5.26 18.70 -2.09
CA SER A 79 5.81 18.38 -3.41
C SER A 79 6.46 17.00 -3.50
N ASN A 80 6.89 16.43 -2.37
CA ASN A 80 7.52 15.11 -2.32
C ASN A 80 6.48 14.00 -2.29
N THR A 81 5.21 14.32 -2.03
CA THR A 81 4.19 13.28 -1.96
C THR A 81 4.04 12.56 -3.30
N TYR A 82 4.23 13.20 -4.46
CA TYR A 82 4.28 12.51 -5.76
C TYR A 82 5.16 13.26 -6.76
N HIS A 83 6.11 12.54 -7.37
CA HIS A 83 6.57 12.83 -8.73
C HIS A 83 5.34 12.78 -9.64
N THR A 84 4.79 13.95 -9.96
CA THR A 84 3.81 14.12 -11.01
C THR A 84 4.53 14.12 -12.35
N SER A 85 4.61 12.96 -12.99
CA SER A 85 4.79 12.79 -14.44
C SER A 85 4.56 11.35 -14.81
#